data_AF-A0A2E9F2I9-F1
#
_entry.id   AF-A0A2E9F2I9-F1
#
_cell.length_a   1.000
_cell.length_b   1.000
_cell.length_c   1.000
_cell.angle_alpha   90.00
_cell.angle_beta   90.00
_cell.angle_gamma   90.00
#
_symmetry.space_group_name_H-M   'P 1'
#
loop_
_entity.id
_entity.type
_entity.pdbx_description
1 polymer ?
#
loop_
_entity_poly.entity_id
_entity_poly.type
_entity_poly.pdbx_seq_one_letter_code
_entity_poly.pdbx_strand_id
1 'polypeptide(L)'
;MNSRILSGWLLIVGPLAILTAFLMWPTSAETAQEELLELAKNPSSSIGVMALFITGITLLFCGLSIASRAIGESNWSSLSVVSATLFPLVIPIMMGSVGLNFGAVRLFETSPESASAIYLTGYHLTDVADLLMGISFVFFAVALVDQFKDSLRRGIGFLYLIIGVVHIISVFAQENAMDIAAWMGMFIVSIAFGVVVLRAKASTN
;
A
#
# COMPACT_ATOMS: atom_id res chain seq x y z
N MET A 1 9.52 21.87 6.27
CA MET A 1 10.09 20.50 6.28
C MET A 1 10.56 20.17 4.86
N ASN A 2 11.79 19.67 4.65
CA ASN A 2 12.25 19.27 3.31
C ASN A 2 11.50 17.99 2.86
N SER A 3 11.23 17.84 1.55
CA SER A 3 10.56 16.69 0.93
C SER A 3 11.11 15.33 1.36
N ARG A 4 12.43 15.19 1.58
CA ARG A 4 13.04 13.96 2.08
C ARG A 4 12.61 13.60 3.50
N ILE A 5 12.43 14.60 4.37
CA ILE A 5 11.97 14.35 5.74
C ILE A 5 10.48 14.01 5.71
N LEU A 6 9.71 14.70 4.86
CA LEU A 6 8.31 14.40 4.66
C LEU A 6 8.12 12.95 4.19
N SER A 7 8.86 12.49 3.17
CA SER A 7 8.76 11.11 2.69
C SER A 7 9.09 10.11 3.77
N GLY A 8 10.14 10.34 4.56
CA GLY A 8 10.50 9.47 5.68
C GLY A 8 9.37 9.30 6.70
N TRP A 9 8.69 10.37 7.08
CA TRP A 9 7.53 10.29 7.98
C TRP A 9 6.33 9.60 7.35
N LEU A 10 6.02 9.92 6.09
CA LEU A 10 4.90 9.32 5.37
C LEU A 10 5.06 7.80 5.22
N LEU A 11 6.28 7.33 4.96
CA LEU A 11 6.64 5.91 4.86
C LEU A 11 6.58 5.17 6.21
N ILE A 12 6.55 5.88 7.34
CA ILE A 12 6.37 5.28 8.67
C ILE A 12 4.91 5.35 9.10
N VAL A 13 4.33 6.55 9.09
CA VAL A 13 2.98 6.80 9.59
C VAL A 13 1.92 6.12 8.72
N GLY A 14 2.11 6.10 7.41
CA GLY A 14 1.18 5.45 6.48
C GLY A 14 0.99 3.96 6.80
N PRO A 15 2.05 3.14 6.75
CA PRO A 15 1.97 1.73 7.13
C PRO A 15 1.47 1.48 8.55
N LEU A 16 1.85 2.30 9.54
CA LEU A 16 1.34 2.15 10.90
C LEU A 16 -0.18 2.38 10.99
N ALA A 17 -0.71 3.36 10.25
CA ALA A 17 -2.15 3.58 10.16
C ALA A 17 -2.87 2.38 9.52
N ILE A 18 -2.29 1.80 8.45
CA ILE A 18 -2.84 0.61 7.79
C ILE A 18 -2.84 -0.59 8.75
N LEU A 19 -1.71 -0.88 9.40
CA LEU A 19 -1.61 -1.98 10.37
C LEU A 19 -2.58 -1.80 11.53
N THR A 20 -2.77 -0.57 12.01
CA THR A 20 -3.76 -0.27 13.05
C THR A 20 -5.19 -0.53 12.57
N ALA A 21 -5.51 -0.20 11.31
CA ALA A 21 -6.80 -0.53 10.72
C ALA A 21 -7.02 -2.05 10.65
N PHE A 22 -6.00 -2.83 10.27
CA PHE A 22 -6.08 -4.29 10.23
C PHE A 22 -6.31 -4.94 11.59
N LEU A 23 -5.80 -4.38 12.68
CA LEU A 23 -6.11 -4.88 14.03
C LEU A 23 -7.59 -4.77 14.40
N MET A 24 -8.33 -3.87 13.74
CA MET A 24 -9.76 -3.65 13.95
C MET A 24 -10.62 -4.26 12.83
N TRP A 25 -9.98 -4.87 11.83
CA TRP A 25 -10.66 -5.51 10.69
C TRP A 25 -11.11 -6.92 11.08
N PRO A 26 -12.26 -7.43 10.60
CA PRO A 26 -12.69 -8.80 10.89
C PRO A 26 -11.78 -9.83 10.19
N THR A 27 -10.83 -10.40 10.93
CA THR A 27 -9.85 -11.38 10.43
C THR A 27 -10.30 -12.84 10.52
N SER A 28 -11.48 -13.10 11.09
CA SER A 28 -12.04 -14.46 11.25
C SER A 28 -13.03 -14.85 10.16
N ALA A 29 -13.35 -13.94 9.23
CA ALA A 29 -14.23 -14.22 8.11
C ALA A 29 -13.47 -15.01 7.03
N GLU A 30 -14.07 -16.09 6.53
CA GLU A 30 -13.48 -16.91 5.46
C GLU A 30 -13.99 -16.47 4.08
N THR A 31 -15.10 -15.71 4.03
CA THR A 31 -15.68 -15.19 2.80
C THR A 31 -15.95 -13.69 2.87
N ALA A 32 -15.97 -13.04 1.70
CA ALA A 32 -16.31 -11.63 1.58
C ALA A 32 -17.71 -11.30 2.16
N GLN A 33 -18.65 -12.26 2.11
CA GLN A 33 -20.00 -12.09 2.65
C GLN A 33 -20.02 -12.14 4.18
N GLU A 34 -19.28 -13.08 4.79
CA GLU A 34 -19.11 -13.14 6.25
C GLU A 34 -18.42 -11.88 6.78
N GLU A 35 -17.41 -11.41 6.06
CA GLU A 35 -16.69 -10.21 6.41
C GLU A 35 -17.59 -8.96 6.36
N LEU A 36 -18.38 -8.82 5.29
CA LEU A 36 -19.37 -7.77 5.17
C LEU A 36 -20.41 -7.83 6.30
N LEU A 37 -20.87 -9.03 6.67
CA LEU A 37 -21.81 -9.22 7.77
C LEU A 37 -21.20 -8.74 9.10
N GLU A 38 -19.94 -9.08 9.39
CA GLU A 38 -19.24 -8.58 10.58
C GLU A 38 -19.09 -7.06 10.57
N LEU A 39 -18.68 -6.48 9.43
CA LEU A 39 -18.54 -5.04 9.27
C LEU A 39 -19.88 -4.30 9.42
N ALA A 40 -20.98 -4.91 8.97
CA ALA A 40 -22.32 -4.34 9.05
C ALA A 40 -22.89 -4.32 10.47
N LYS A 41 -22.34 -5.09 11.43
CA LYS A 41 -22.80 -5.04 12.84
C LYS A 41 -22.53 -3.69 13.49
N ASN A 42 -21.49 -2.98 13.06
CA ASN A 42 -21.19 -1.63 13.52
C ASN A 42 -20.70 -0.74 12.37
N PRO A 43 -21.62 -0.23 11.53
CA PRO A 43 -21.28 0.52 10.33
C PRO A 43 -20.39 1.74 10.58
N SER A 44 -20.64 2.47 11.66
CA SER A 44 -19.86 3.67 12.00
C SER A 44 -18.41 3.35 12.34
N SER A 45 -18.19 2.30 13.16
CA SER A 45 -16.85 1.83 13.48
C SER A 45 -16.14 1.31 12.24
N SER A 46 -16.80 0.46 11.46
CA SER A 46 -16.26 -0.10 10.22
C SER A 46 -15.84 0.97 9.23
N ILE A 47 -16.68 1.99 9.00
CA ILE A 47 -16.33 3.14 8.15
C ILE A 47 -15.09 3.87 8.69
N GLY A 48 -14.98 4.06 10.00
CA GLY A 48 -13.80 4.65 10.64
C GLY A 48 -12.53 3.84 10.38
N VAL A 49 -12.61 2.51 10.46
CA VAL A 49 -11.49 1.60 10.17
C VAL A 49 -11.06 1.71 8.70
N MET A 50 -11.99 1.66 7.73
CA MET A 50 -11.59 1.79 6.33
C MET A 50 -11.12 3.22 5.97
N ALA A 51 -11.62 4.25 6.66
CA ALA A 51 -11.11 5.62 6.53
C ALA A 51 -9.65 5.73 7.01
N LEU A 52 -9.31 5.07 8.12
CA LEU A 52 -7.94 4.98 8.61
C LEU A 52 -7.05 4.21 7.64
N PHE A 53 -7.54 3.09 7.10
CA PHE A 53 -6.85 2.30 6.09
C PHE A 53 -6.50 3.14 4.86
N ILE A 54 -7.49 3.81 4.24
CA ILE A 54 -7.25 4.58 3.02
C ILE A 54 -6.39 5.83 3.27
N THR A 55 -6.46 6.41 4.47
CA THR A 55 -5.53 7.47 4.89
C THR A 55 -4.10 6.92 4.92
N GLY A 56 -3.88 5.75 5.52
CA GLY A 56 -2.59 5.11 5.56
C GLY A 56 -2.03 4.78 4.17
N ILE A 57 -2.87 4.26 3.27
CA ILE A 57 -2.53 4.02 1.85
C ILE A 57 -2.09 5.31 1.17
N THR A 58 -2.87 6.38 1.33
CA THR A 58 -2.55 7.70 0.76
C THR A 58 -1.19 8.20 1.23
N LEU A 59 -0.93 8.15 2.55
CA LEU A 59 0.35 8.57 3.12
C LEU A 59 1.51 7.72 2.57
N LEU A 60 1.37 6.39 2.55
CA LEU A 60 2.38 5.48 2.03
C LEU A 60 2.76 5.81 0.58
N PHE A 61 1.78 5.88 -0.32
CA PHE A 61 2.04 6.10 -1.74
C PHE A 61 2.50 7.51 -2.06
N CYS A 62 2.06 8.52 -1.31
CA CYS A 62 2.69 9.86 -1.37
C CYS A 62 4.15 9.81 -0.91
N GLY A 63 4.45 9.09 0.17
CA GLY A 63 5.81 8.90 0.68
C GLY A 63 6.73 8.23 -0.34
N LEU A 64 6.26 7.15 -0.96
CA LEU A 64 6.97 6.42 -2.03
C LEU A 64 7.18 7.30 -3.27
N SER A 65 6.17 8.06 -3.70
CA SER A 65 6.30 9.00 -4.82
C SER A 65 7.37 10.05 -4.57
N ILE A 66 7.37 10.68 -3.39
CA ILE A 66 8.37 11.70 -3.03
C ILE A 66 9.76 11.06 -2.92
N ALA A 67 9.87 9.87 -2.33
CA ALA A 67 11.13 9.16 -2.22
C ALA A 67 11.70 8.79 -3.59
N SER A 68 10.85 8.36 -4.52
CA SER A 68 11.22 8.07 -5.90
C SER A 68 11.73 9.31 -6.64
N ARG A 69 11.10 10.48 -6.47
CA ARG A 69 11.61 11.74 -7.04
C ARG A 69 12.94 12.19 -6.47
N ALA A 70 13.33 11.69 -5.30
CA ALA A 70 14.58 12.05 -4.64
C ALA A 70 15.80 11.25 -5.16
N ILE A 71 15.60 10.30 -6.07
CA ILE A 71 16.66 9.56 -6.76
C ILE A 71 17.11 10.41 -7.96
N GLY A 72 18.30 11.00 -7.87
CA GLY A 72 18.76 12.04 -8.80
C GLY A 72 19.92 11.65 -9.70
N GLU A 73 20.72 10.64 -9.33
CA GLU A 73 21.95 10.26 -10.05
C GLU A 73 22.08 8.74 -10.11
N SER A 74 21.22 8.10 -10.91
CA SER A 74 21.30 6.68 -11.22
C SER A 74 21.17 6.46 -12.73
N ASN A 75 21.77 5.39 -13.25
CA ASN A 75 21.63 4.97 -14.65
C ASN A 75 20.16 4.66 -15.00
N TRP A 76 19.35 4.44 -13.96
CA TRP A 76 17.94 4.08 -14.04
C TRP A 76 17.01 5.19 -13.52
N SER A 77 17.47 6.45 -13.55
CA SER A 77 16.69 7.62 -13.09
C SER A 77 15.34 7.75 -13.79
N SER A 78 15.22 7.32 -15.05
CA SER A 78 13.95 7.27 -15.78
C SER A 78 12.92 6.34 -15.11
N LEU A 79 13.34 5.20 -14.57
CA LEU A 79 12.45 4.29 -13.83
C LEU A 79 11.94 4.93 -12.54
N SER A 80 12.75 5.80 -11.94
CA SER A 80 12.32 6.60 -10.80
C SER A 80 11.21 7.59 -11.17
N VAL A 81 11.34 8.29 -12.30
CA VAL A 81 10.28 9.20 -12.78
C VAL A 81 8.97 8.45 -13.03
N VAL A 82 9.05 7.26 -13.62
CA VAL A 82 7.87 6.43 -13.88
C VAL A 82 7.23 5.97 -12.56
N SER A 83 7.99 5.35 -11.65
CA SER A 83 7.45 4.92 -10.35
C SER A 83 6.89 6.07 -9.51
N ALA A 84 7.53 7.24 -9.53
CA ALA A 84 7.02 8.45 -8.88
C ALA A 84 5.65 8.91 -9.41
N THR A 85 5.32 8.55 -10.64
CA THR A 85 4.04 8.85 -11.30
C THR A 85 3.02 7.75 -11.06
N LEU A 86 3.45 6.48 -11.05
CA LEU A 86 2.55 5.34 -10.86
C LEU A 86 2.09 5.17 -9.40
N PHE A 87 2.94 5.43 -8.40
CA PHE A 87 2.53 5.29 -6.98
C PHE A 87 1.27 6.11 -6.63
N PRO A 88 1.17 7.41 -6.98
CA PRO A 88 -0.06 8.17 -6.73
C PRO A 88 -1.32 7.65 -7.44
N LEU A 89 -1.18 6.91 -8.54
CA LEU A 89 -2.31 6.34 -9.28
C LEU A 89 -2.94 5.14 -8.54
N VAL A 90 -2.23 4.53 -7.59
CA VAL A 90 -2.78 3.48 -6.71
C VAL A 90 -3.85 4.07 -5.79
N ILE A 91 -3.67 5.31 -5.34
CA ILE A 91 -4.55 5.99 -4.38
C ILE A 91 -6.01 6.04 -4.87
N PRO A 92 -6.34 6.57 -6.06
CA PRO A 92 -7.73 6.62 -6.52
C PRO A 92 -8.35 5.24 -6.74
N ILE A 93 -7.57 4.22 -7.13
CA ILE A 93 -8.08 2.85 -7.28
C ILE A 93 -8.49 2.28 -5.92
N MET A 94 -7.61 2.41 -4.92
CA MET A 94 -7.88 1.99 -3.55
C MET A 94 -9.02 2.78 -2.92
N MET A 95 -9.11 4.09 -3.19
CA MET A 95 -10.24 4.92 -2.74
C MET A 95 -11.56 4.46 -3.38
N GLY A 96 -11.54 4.05 -4.65
CA GLY A 96 -12.70 3.46 -5.32
C GLY A 96 -13.14 2.17 -4.64
N SER A 97 -12.21 1.24 -4.39
CA SER A 97 -12.46 -0.02 -3.65
C SER A 97 -13.08 0.25 -2.27
N VAL A 98 -12.42 1.07 -1.44
CA VAL A 98 -12.91 1.40 -0.10
C VAL A 98 -14.24 2.16 -0.13
N GLY A 99 -14.44 3.03 -1.12
CA GLY A 99 -15.69 3.75 -1.32
C GLY A 99 -16.87 2.82 -1.64
N LEU A 100 -16.65 1.77 -2.43
CA LEU A 100 -17.64 0.71 -2.63
C LEU A 100 -17.94 -0.03 -1.33
N ASN A 101 -16.92 -0.33 -0.52
CA ASN A 101 -17.09 -0.99 0.77
C ASN A 101 -17.90 -0.13 1.75
N PHE A 102 -17.73 1.20 1.76
CA PHE A 102 -18.61 2.12 2.50
C PHE A 102 -20.07 2.01 2.05
N GLY A 103 -20.28 1.95 0.73
CA GLY A 103 -21.61 1.78 0.14
C GLY A 103 -22.25 0.45 0.56
N ALA A 104 -21.49 -0.64 0.47
CA ALA A 104 -21.94 -1.98 0.85
C ALA A 104 -22.37 -2.06 2.32
N VAL A 105 -21.53 -1.60 3.24
CA VAL A 105 -21.83 -1.62 4.68
C VAL A 105 -23.11 -0.84 5.00
N ARG A 106 -23.35 0.30 4.34
CA ARG A 106 -24.56 1.11 4.54
C ARG A 106 -25.81 0.52 3.91
N LEU A 107 -25.66 -0.19 2.80
CA LEU A 107 -26.79 -0.80 2.09
C LEU A 107 -27.20 -2.13 2.70
N PHE A 108 -26.33 -2.78 3.49
CA PHE A 108 -26.50 -4.15 3.96
C PHE A 108 -27.87 -4.41 4.61
N GLU A 109 -28.36 -3.52 5.47
CA GLU A 109 -29.67 -3.69 6.14
C GLU A 109 -30.87 -3.62 5.18
N THR A 110 -30.73 -2.89 4.07
CA THR A 110 -31.84 -2.60 3.15
C THR A 110 -31.81 -3.46 1.89
N SER A 111 -30.63 -3.90 1.45
CA SER A 111 -30.43 -4.76 0.29
C SER A 111 -29.15 -5.59 0.45
N PRO A 112 -29.19 -6.69 1.21
CA PRO A 112 -28.02 -7.54 1.49
C PRO A 112 -27.35 -8.10 0.23
N GLU A 113 -28.15 -8.48 -0.77
CA GLU A 113 -27.68 -9.03 -2.05
C GLU A 113 -26.89 -7.98 -2.83
N SER A 114 -27.44 -6.77 -2.97
CA SER A 114 -26.76 -5.65 -3.63
C SER A 114 -25.50 -5.25 -2.88
N ALA A 115 -25.56 -5.19 -1.55
CA ALA A 115 -24.40 -4.88 -0.71
C ALA A 115 -23.27 -5.90 -0.91
N SER A 116 -23.59 -7.20 -0.96
CA SER A 116 -22.61 -8.26 -1.17
C SER A 116 -21.96 -8.17 -2.55
N ALA A 117 -22.73 -7.89 -3.60
CA ALA A 117 -22.20 -7.71 -4.95
C ALA A 117 -21.27 -6.48 -5.05
N ILE A 118 -21.65 -5.37 -4.42
CA ILE A 118 -20.82 -4.15 -4.35
C ILE A 118 -19.52 -4.41 -3.59
N TYR A 119 -19.60 -5.13 -2.45
CA TYR A 119 -18.42 -5.47 -1.64
C TYR A 119 -17.43 -6.35 -2.41
N LEU A 120 -17.93 -7.38 -3.10
CA LEU A 120 -17.11 -8.23 -3.96
C LEU A 120 -16.46 -7.44 -5.12
N THR A 121 -17.19 -6.49 -5.70
CA THR A 121 -16.63 -5.59 -6.73
C THR A 121 -15.51 -4.72 -6.16
N GLY A 122 -15.65 -4.26 -4.91
CA GLY A 122 -14.61 -3.56 -4.17
C GLY A 122 -13.32 -4.38 -4.04
N TYR A 123 -13.43 -5.68 -3.75
CA TYR A 123 -12.31 -6.61 -3.73
C TYR A 123 -11.61 -6.71 -5.10
N HIS A 124 -12.34 -6.89 -6.19
CA HIS A 124 -11.69 -7.02 -7.50
C HIS A 124 -11.01 -5.73 -8.01
N LEU A 125 -11.35 -4.57 -7.45
CA LEU A 125 -10.57 -3.35 -7.70
C LEU A 125 -9.17 -3.39 -7.07
N THR A 126 -8.97 -4.15 -5.99
CA THR A 126 -7.63 -4.28 -5.38
C THR A 126 -6.69 -5.09 -6.26
N ASP A 127 -7.20 -6.05 -7.05
CA ASP A 127 -6.39 -6.81 -8.03
C ASP A 127 -5.71 -5.86 -9.05
N VAL A 128 -6.44 -4.82 -9.49
CA VAL A 128 -5.90 -3.79 -10.39
C VAL A 128 -4.87 -2.90 -9.69
N ALA A 129 -5.10 -2.59 -8.41
CA ALA A 129 -4.15 -1.86 -7.59
C ALA A 129 -2.85 -2.65 -7.41
N ASP A 130 -2.92 -3.96 -7.17
CA ASP A 130 -1.76 -4.83 -6.98
C ASP A 130 -0.88 -4.89 -8.20
N LEU A 131 -1.45 -5.02 -9.40
CA LEU A 131 -0.67 -5.00 -10.64
C LEU A 131 0.10 -3.67 -10.81
N LEU A 132 -0.59 -2.54 -10.57
CA LEU A 132 0.01 -1.21 -10.68
C LEU A 132 1.08 -0.98 -9.60
N MET A 133 0.81 -1.41 -8.36
CA MET A 133 1.76 -1.39 -7.26
C MET A 133 3.01 -2.22 -7.60
N GLY A 134 2.82 -3.43 -8.12
CA GLY A 134 3.89 -4.33 -8.51
C GLY A 134 4.85 -3.70 -9.50
N ILE A 135 4.32 -3.15 -10.60
CA ILE A 135 5.11 -2.43 -11.61
C ILE A 135 5.82 -1.22 -10.99
N SER A 136 5.12 -0.44 -10.17
CA SER A 136 5.69 0.73 -9.48
C SER A 136 6.88 0.35 -8.60
N PHE A 137 6.74 -0.73 -7.83
CA PHE A 137 7.80 -1.24 -6.95
C PHE A 137 8.98 -1.79 -7.72
N VAL A 138 8.78 -2.53 -8.82
CA VAL A 138 9.89 -3.01 -9.66
C VAL A 138 10.73 -1.85 -10.17
N PHE A 139 10.09 -0.82 -10.75
CA PHE A 139 10.81 0.35 -11.27
C PHE A 139 11.51 1.14 -10.17
N PHE A 140 10.82 1.36 -9.05
CA PHE A 140 11.40 2.05 -7.89
C PHE A 140 12.61 1.28 -7.34
N ALA A 141 12.48 -0.03 -7.19
CA ALA A 141 13.51 -0.90 -6.62
C ALA A 141 14.77 -0.93 -7.47
N VAL A 142 14.66 -1.08 -8.79
CA VAL A 142 15.82 -1.07 -9.70
C VAL A 142 16.57 0.26 -9.59
N ALA A 143 15.85 1.38 -9.59
CA ALA A 143 16.45 2.70 -9.42
C ALA A 143 17.11 2.86 -8.04
N LEU A 144 16.48 2.35 -6.97
CA LEU A 144 16.97 2.42 -5.60
C LEU A 144 18.25 1.59 -5.39
N VAL A 145 18.31 0.39 -5.96
CA VAL A 145 19.47 -0.51 -5.88
C VAL A 145 20.69 0.09 -6.58
N ASP A 146 20.49 0.78 -7.70
CA ASP A 146 21.57 1.44 -8.44
C ASP A 146 22.06 2.73 -7.75
N GLN A 147 21.14 3.50 -7.15
CA GLN A 147 21.46 4.76 -6.47
C GLN A 147 22.34 4.58 -5.22
N PHE A 148 22.13 3.51 -4.45
CA PHE A 148 22.83 3.30 -3.18
C PHE A 148 23.99 2.30 -3.32
N LYS A 149 25.11 2.61 -2.67
CA LYS A 149 26.29 1.74 -2.62
C LYS A 149 26.37 0.90 -1.36
N ASP A 150 25.77 1.36 -0.25
CA ASP A 150 25.77 0.62 1.02
C ASP A 150 24.81 -0.58 1.00
N SER A 151 25.22 -1.65 1.68
CA SER A 151 24.50 -2.92 1.68
C SER A 151 23.10 -2.83 2.27
N LEU A 152 22.89 -1.98 3.29
CA LEU A 152 21.60 -1.82 3.95
C LEU A 152 20.56 -1.23 3.00
N ARG A 153 20.86 -0.09 2.36
CA ARG A 153 19.92 0.58 1.45
C ARG A 153 19.71 -0.20 0.16
N ARG A 154 20.75 -0.87 -0.34
CA ARG A 154 20.60 -1.83 -1.46
C ARG A 154 19.70 -3.00 -1.08
N GLY A 155 19.84 -3.52 0.15
CA GLY A 155 18.96 -4.56 0.69
C GLY A 155 17.50 -4.15 0.66
N ILE A 156 17.18 -2.92 1.09
CA ILE A 156 15.83 -2.36 1.00
C ILE A 156 15.34 -2.32 -0.46
N GLY A 157 16.19 -1.90 -1.40
CA GLY A 157 15.86 -1.93 -2.83
C GLY A 157 15.54 -3.34 -3.33
N PHE A 158 16.34 -4.34 -2.99
CA PHE A 158 16.05 -5.73 -3.35
C PHE A 158 14.76 -6.25 -2.72
N LEU A 159 14.46 -5.87 -1.48
CA LEU A 159 13.19 -6.24 -0.84
C LEU A 159 12.00 -5.65 -1.60
N TYR A 160 12.05 -4.39 -2.00
CA TYR A 160 11.01 -3.80 -2.85
C TYR A 160 10.90 -4.47 -4.23
N LEU A 161 12.03 -4.94 -4.80
CA LEU A 161 11.98 -5.70 -6.05
C LEU A 161 11.19 -6.99 -5.89
N ILE A 162 11.46 -7.72 -4.80
CA ILE A 162 10.74 -8.96 -4.46
C ILE A 162 9.26 -8.65 -4.24
N ILE A 163 8.93 -7.64 -3.43
CA ILE A 163 7.54 -7.20 -3.19
C ILE A 163 6.83 -6.89 -4.50
N GLY A 164 7.48 -6.14 -5.40
CA GLY A 164 6.91 -5.78 -6.68
C GLY A 164 6.61 -6.99 -7.57
N VAL A 165 7.54 -7.95 -7.64
CA VAL A 165 7.36 -9.20 -8.38
C VAL A 165 6.24 -10.05 -7.76
N VAL A 166 6.18 -10.14 -6.43
CA VAL A 166 5.15 -10.91 -5.74
C VAL A 166 3.76 -10.32 -5.99
N HIS A 167 3.58 -8.99 -5.94
CA HIS A 167 2.29 -8.36 -6.30
C HIS A 167 1.86 -8.63 -7.75
N ILE A 168 2.81 -8.70 -8.69
CA ILE A 168 2.45 -9.06 -10.08
C ILE A 168 2.01 -10.53 -10.15
N ILE A 169 2.74 -11.43 -9.50
CA ILE A 169 2.43 -12.86 -9.55
C ILE A 169 1.15 -13.19 -8.79
N SER A 170 0.88 -12.55 -7.64
CA SER A 170 -0.28 -12.84 -6.79
C SER A 170 -1.60 -12.64 -7.54
N VAL A 171 -1.69 -11.61 -8.38
CA VAL A 171 -2.86 -11.32 -9.23
C VAL A 171 -3.21 -12.51 -10.16
N PHE A 172 -2.22 -13.24 -10.66
CA PHE A 172 -2.45 -14.37 -11.57
C PHE A 172 -2.49 -15.73 -10.87
N ALA A 173 -1.75 -15.87 -9.77
CA ALA A 173 -1.65 -17.12 -9.04
C ALA A 173 -2.85 -17.35 -8.10
N GLN A 174 -3.51 -16.28 -7.64
CA GLN A 174 -4.64 -16.33 -6.70
C GLN A 174 -4.33 -17.10 -5.40
N GLU A 175 -3.08 -17.01 -4.95
CA GLU A 175 -2.58 -17.66 -3.73
C GLU A 175 -2.59 -16.66 -2.55
N ASN A 176 -3.51 -16.85 -1.60
CA ASN A 176 -3.70 -15.94 -0.45
C ASN A 176 -2.43 -15.68 0.35
N ALA A 177 -1.56 -16.70 0.52
CA ALA A 177 -0.34 -16.56 1.29
C ALA A 177 0.66 -15.60 0.62
N MET A 178 0.71 -15.58 -0.72
CA MET A 178 1.60 -14.67 -1.45
C MET A 178 1.11 -13.23 -1.33
N ASP A 179 -0.20 -13.02 -1.43
CA ASP A 179 -0.80 -11.70 -1.31
C ASP A 179 -0.54 -11.09 0.08
N ILE A 180 -0.84 -11.83 1.15
CA ILE A 180 -0.56 -11.42 2.53
C ILE A 180 0.93 -11.09 2.71
N ALA A 181 1.82 -11.92 2.17
CA ALA A 181 3.26 -11.69 2.26
C ALA A 181 3.70 -10.42 1.53
N ALA A 182 3.14 -10.12 0.35
CA ALA A 182 3.43 -8.91 -0.42
C ALA A 182 2.99 -7.65 0.34
N TRP A 183 1.75 -7.63 0.84
CA TRP A 183 1.18 -6.52 1.61
C TRP A 183 1.94 -6.27 2.92
N MET A 184 2.15 -7.32 3.73
CA MET A 184 2.89 -7.20 5.00
C MET A 184 4.35 -6.82 4.77
N GLY A 185 4.98 -7.42 3.76
CA GLY A 185 6.34 -7.09 3.34
C GLY A 185 6.46 -5.62 2.95
N MET A 186 5.54 -5.11 2.12
CA MET A 186 5.48 -3.71 1.72
C MET A 186 5.46 -2.78 2.94
N PHE A 187 4.61 -3.05 3.93
CA PHE A 187 4.50 -2.19 5.11
C PHE A 187 5.77 -2.17 5.95
N ILE A 188 6.32 -3.34 6.25
CA ILE A 188 7.53 -3.47 7.06
C ILE A 188 8.72 -2.81 6.37
N VAL A 189 8.90 -3.07 5.08
CA VAL A 189 10.00 -2.51 4.28
C VAL A 189 9.84 -0.99 4.12
N SER A 190 8.60 -0.48 4.00
CA SER A 190 8.32 0.95 3.97
C SER A 190 8.68 1.65 5.28
N ILE A 191 8.33 1.08 6.43
CA ILE A 191 8.73 1.62 7.73
C ILE A 191 10.26 1.64 7.85
N ALA A 192 10.92 0.53 7.52
CA ALA A 192 12.38 0.43 7.56
C ALA A 192 13.05 1.47 6.65
N PHE A 193 12.51 1.65 5.44
CA PHE A 193 13.00 2.64 4.49
C PHE A 193 12.80 4.07 5.02
N GLY A 194 11.63 4.38 5.58
CA GLY A 194 11.37 5.67 6.22
C GLY A 194 12.36 5.99 7.34
N VAL A 195 12.67 5.01 8.20
CA VAL A 195 13.69 5.16 9.25
C VAL A 195 15.07 5.46 8.67
N VAL A 196 15.47 4.74 7.62
CA VAL A 196 16.77 4.98 6.96
C VAL A 196 16.84 6.36 6.33
N VAL A 197 15.76 6.81 5.68
CA VAL A 197 15.66 8.16 5.09
C VAL A 197 15.81 9.25 6.16
N LEU A 198 15.16 9.08 7.32
CA LEU A 198 15.26 10.04 8.44
C LEU A 198 16.66 10.04 9.08
N ARG A 199 17.28 8.86 9.25
CA ARG A 199 18.63 8.73 9.83
C ARG A 199 19.74 9.30 8.96
N ALA A 200 19.60 9.23 7.63
CA ALA A 200 20.57 9.80 6.69
C ALA A 200 20.82 11.31 6.86
N LYS A 201 19.90 12.03 7.52
CA LYS A 201 20.04 13.44 7.89
C LYS A 201 20.78 13.64 9.23
N ALA A 202 20.66 12.69 10.16
CA ALA A 202 21.27 12.82 11.48
C ALA A 202 22.81 12.74 11.43
N SER A 203 23.36 12.10 10.39
CA SER A 203 24.80 11.98 10.16
C SER A 203 25.42 13.17 9.39
N THR A 204 24.66 14.24 9.12
CA THR A 204 25.13 15.43 8.39
C THR A 204 25.07 16.73 9.21
N ASN A 205 24.94 16.61 10.54
CA ASN A 205 25.08 17.71 11.50
C ASN A 205 26.20 17.37 12.49
#